data_AF-A0A959DFD8-F1
#
_entry.id   AF-A0A959DFD8-F1
#
_cell.length_a   1.000
_cell.length_b   1.000
_cell.length_c   1.000
_cell.angle_alpha   90.00
_cell.angle_beta   90.00
_cell.angle_gamma   90.00
#
_symmetry.space_group_name_H-M   'P 1'
#
loop_
_entity.id
_entity.type
_entity.pdbx_description
1 polymer ?
#
loop_
_entity_poly.entity_id
_entity_poly.type
_entity_poly.pdbx_seq_one_letter_code
_entity_poly.pdbx_strand_id
1 'polypeptide(L)'
;MTFSKPVSVLFFVLCTLAACRNPTGNGAEERFSIQLLCQTAHQDKLPPQSSVYAIVNHHKVKLASINSCDSIPAASYEDYDIPAEALAAVGGQWAGAGDYLYAVREDSLVAFYQGWVEEGQEDDTYHYRRIGEFKNGRFNLELPAKKEDLVGTYALSREDGSHILFVGLREDTLVAEYFRMDGILPPVNQLNLLMTSMEPQEAGSLDISLSSLNFTSSLGRGKFVQDPKGAAVLLLDKQVQGQPLRMEKILSEDYSIPVE
;
A
#
# COMPACT_ATOMS: atom_id res chain seq x y z
N MET A 1 4.90 93.56 -36.03
CA MET A 1 6.31 93.15 -35.82
C MET A 1 6.40 92.48 -34.46
N THR A 2 6.87 91.23 -34.46
CA THR A 2 7.53 90.48 -33.36
C THR A 2 6.98 90.62 -31.94
N PHE A 3 6.20 89.64 -31.50
CA PHE A 3 5.97 89.36 -30.08
C PHE A 3 7.04 88.39 -29.55
N SER A 4 7.67 88.84 -28.47
CA SER A 4 8.81 88.25 -27.76
C SER A 4 8.38 87.08 -26.86
N LYS A 5 9.22 86.03 -26.79
CA LYS A 5 9.12 84.91 -25.85
C LYS A 5 9.80 85.26 -24.52
N PRO A 6 9.28 84.78 -23.38
CA PRO A 6 10.10 84.35 -22.25
C PRO A 6 9.96 82.82 -22.07
N VAL A 7 11.03 82.04 -22.20
CA VAL A 7 12.08 81.72 -21.20
C VAL A 7 11.54 80.97 -19.99
N SER A 8 12.04 79.75 -19.89
CA SER A 8 11.83 78.67 -18.93
C SER A 8 11.95 79.07 -17.45
N VAL A 9 11.12 78.46 -16.61
CA VAL A 9 11.56 77.97 -15.30
C VAL A 9 11.08 76.53 -15.12
N LEU A 10 12.07 75.66 -15.11
CA LEU A 10 12.06 74.26 -14.73
C LEU A 10 11.90 74.19 -13.20
N PHE A 11 10.88 73.51 -12.68
CA PHE A 11 10.93 72.96 -11.32
C PHE A 11 10.40 71.54 -11.35
N PHE A 12 11.35 70.61 -11.42
CA PHE A 12 11.19 69.17 -11.48
C PHE A 12 10.99 68.68 -10.03
N VAL A 13 9.74 68.50 -9.61
CA VAL A 13 9.42 67.73 -8.39
C VAL A 13 8.91 66.38 -8.87
N LEU A 14 9.87 65.50 -9.15
CA LEU A 14 9.63 64.08 -9.37
C LEU A 14 9.34 63.48 -7.99
N CYS A 15 8.06 63.36 -7.64
CA CYS A 15 7.62 62.54 -6.53
C CYS A 15 8.16 61.12 -6.76
N THR A 16 9.17 60.75 -5.99
CA THR A 16 9.60 59.38 -5.82
C THR A 16 8.42 58.58 -5.29
N LEU A 17 7.74 57.88 -6.19
CA LEU A 17 6.93 56.73 -5.84
C LEU A 17 7.88 55.76 -5.13
N ALA A 18 7.87 55.80 -3.81
CA ALA A 18 8.31 54.71 -2.97
C ALA A 18 7.40 53.52 -3.33
N ALA A 19 7.80 52.77 -4.36
CA ALA A 19 7.26 51.46 -4.60
C ALA A 19 7.64 50.62 -3.38
N CYS A 20 6.67 50.38 -2.50
CA CYS A 20 6.73 49.27 -1.57
C CYS A 20 6.85 48.01 -2.41
N ARG A 21 8.09 47.61 -2.68
CA ARG A 21 8.44 46.30 -3.18
C ARG A 21 8.14 45.37 -2.02
N ASN A 22 6.90 44.90 -1.93
CA ASN A 22 6.56 43.74 -1.12
C ASN A 22 7.51 42.62 -1.59
N PRO A 23 8.37 42.07 -0.73
CA PRO A 23 9.09 40.86 -1.06
C PRO A 23 8.05 39.75 -1.19
N THR A 24 7.52 39.58 -2.40
CA THR A 24 6.95 38.33 -2.88
C THR A 24 8.08 37.31 -2.84
N GLY A 25 8.06 36.46 -1.83
CA GLY A 25 9.13 35.49 -1.67
C GLY A 25 9.06 34.69 -0.37
N ASN A 26 7.87 34.27 0.06
CA ASN A 26 7.75 33.12 0.94
C ASN A 26 6.84 32.10 0.22
N GLY A 27 7.36 31.56 -0.89
CA GLY A 27 6.98 30.21 -1.25
C GLY A 27 7.50 29.33 -0.11
N ALA A 28 6.63 29.01 0.84
CA ALA A 28 6.90 27.93 1.76
C ALA A 28 6.97 26.68 0.89
N GLU A 29 8.19 26.29 0.49
CA GLU A 29 8.43 24.92 0.05
C GLU A 29 7.86 24.05 1.17
N GLU A 30 6.77 23.37 0.85
CA GLU A 30 6.16 22.40 1.73
C GLU A 30 7.27 21.38 2.04
N ARG A 31 7.79 21.41 3.27
CA ARG A 31 8.96 20.64 3.65
C ARG A 31 8.61 19.17 3.48
N PHE A 32 9.14 18.58 2.43
CA PHE A 32 8.93 17.19 2.12
C PHE A 32 9.57 16.33 3.22
N SER A 33 8.75 15.65 4.01
CA SER A 33 9.21 14.84 5.15
C SER A 33 9.03 13.36 4.86
N ILE A 34 10.06 12.55 5.12
CA ILE A 34 10.02 11.09 5.00
C ILE A 34 10.42 10.49 6.33
N GLN A 35 9.67 9.51 6.79
CA GLN A 35 10.02 8.70 7.96
C GLN A 35 9.72 7.23 7.67
N LEU A 36 10.58 6.35 8.18
CA LEU A 36 10.30 4.93 8.30
C LEU A 36 10.06 4.62 9.77
N LEU A 37 8.90 4.04 10.09
CA LEU A 37 8.45 3.78 11.45
C LEU A 37 8.32 2.27 11.68
N CYS A 38 9.04 1.77 12.69
CA CYS A 38 8.85 0.44 13.24
C CYS A 38 7.66 0.44 14.22
N GLN A 39 6.70 -0.47 14.03
CA GLN A 39 5.64 -0.76 15.01
C GLN A 39 5.66 -2.24 15.35
N THR A 40 6.08 -2.58 16.56
CA THR A 40 6.07 -3.95 17.07
C THR A 40 4.62 -4.41 17.29
N ALA A 41 4.20 -5.47 16.61
CA ALA A 41 2.82 -5.95 16.68
C ALA A 41 2.61 -6.92 17.85
N HIS A 42 3.58 -7.80 18.13
CA HIS A 42 3.51 -8.82 19.18
C HIS A 42 4.91 -9.18 19.69
N GLN A 43 5.22 -8.87 20.95
CA GLN A 43 6.49 -9.27 21.59
C GLN A 43 6.51 -10.75 22.01
N ASP A 44 5.33 -11.37 22.17
CA ASP A 44 5.20 -12.74 22.69
C ASP A 44 5.24 -13.82 21.59
N LYS A 45 5.36 -13.44 20.32
CA LYS A 45 5.50 -14.37 19.19
C LYS A 45 6.97 -14.56 18.84
N LEU A 46 7.34 -15.80 18.49
CA LEU A 46 8.67 -16.14 17.97
C LEU A 46 8.52 -16.57 16.49
N PRO A 47 9.24 -15.93 15.55
CA PRO A 47 10.06 -14.73 15.75
C PRO A 47 9.21 -13.49 16.11
N PRO A 48 9.79 -12.49 16.77
CA PRO A 48 9.13 -11.20 16.97
C PRO A 48 8.67 -10.65 15.62
N GLN A 49 7.56 -9.93 15.59
CA GLN A 49 7.06 -9.32 14.35
C GLN A 49 6.88 -7.82 14.51
N SER A 50 7.59 -7.08 13.66
CA SER A 50 7.48 -5.64 13.52
C SER A 50 6.91 -5.28 12.17
N SER A 51 5.98 -4.34 12.13
CA SER A 51 5.48 -3.73 10.89
C SER A 51 6.27 -2.47 10.60
N VAL A 52 6.74 -2.32 9.36
CA VAL A 52 7.43 -1.12 8.88
C VAL A 52 6.46 -0.27 8.09
N TYR A 53 6.35 1.01 8.44
CA TYR A 53 5.53 1.98 7.75
C TYR A 53 6.36 3.10 7.16
N ALA A 54 6.06 3.51 5.93
CA ALA A 54 6.53 4.78 5.39
C ALA A 54 5.52 5.88 5.69
N ILE A 55 6.01 7.02 6.16
CA ILE A 55 5.26 8.26 6.30
C ILE A 55 5.91 9.29 5.39
N VAL A 56 5.21 9.68 4.32
CA VAL A 56 5.67 10.74 3.41
C VAL A 56 4.66 11.87 3.44
N ASN A 57 5.13 13.05 3.89
CA ASN A 57 4.30 14.19 4.28
C ASN A 57 3.26 13.79 5.34
N HIS A 58 2.07 13.36 4.90
CA HIS A 58 0.96 12.92 5.76
C HIS A 58 0.37 11.56 5.32
N HIS A 59 0.94 10.93 4.30
CA HIS A 59 0.49 9.62 3.82
C HIS A 59 1.27 8.52 4.54
N LYS A 60 0.55 7.60 5.19
CA LYS A 60 1.12 6.43 5.85
C LYS A 60 0.76 5.17 5.07
N VAL A 61 1.75 4.34 4.75
CA VAL A 61 1.54 3.01 4.15
C VAL A 61 2.45 1.99 4.81
N LYS A 62 1.99 0.75 4.94
CA LYS A 62 2.82 -0.36 5.41
C LYS A 62 3.72 -0.81 4.26
N LEU A 63 5.03 -0.90 4.49
CA LEU A 63 6.00 -1.41 3.52
C LEU A 63 6.27 -2.90 3.74
N ALA A 64 6.47 -3.33 4.99
CA ALA A 64 6.89 -4.71 5.27
C ALA A 64 6.43 -5.18 6.66
N SER A 65 6.55 -6.50 6.86
CA SER A 65 6.62 -7.11 8.19
C SER A 65 7.99 -7.76 8.29
N ILE A 66 8.77 -7.42 9.32
CA ILE A 66 10.14 -7.94 9.52
C ILE A 66 10.31 -8.42 10.96
N ASN A 67 11.32 -9.26 11.20
CA ASN A 67 11.48 -9.91 12.50
C ASN A 67 11.95 -8.94 13.59
N SER A 68 12.97 -8.15 13.28
CA SER A 68 13.52 -7.11 14.16
C SER A 68 13.51 -5.78 13.42
N CYS A 69 13.21 -4.68 14.11
CA CYS A 69 13.08 -3.37 13.48
C CYS A 69 13.44 -2.26 14.46
N ASP A 70 14.55 -1.60 14.18
CA ASP A 70 14.96 -0.35 14.80
C ASP A 70 15.36 0.68 13.74
N SER A 71 15.45 1.95 14.13
CA SER A 71 15.97 2.99 13.25
C SER A 71 17.48 2.83 13.08
N ILE A 72 17.93 2.88 11.83
CA ILE A 72 19.36 2.87 11.50
C ILE A 72 19.81 4.32 11.34
N PRO A 73 20.78 4.81 12.13
CA PRO A 73 21.29 6.16 11.98
C PRO A 73 22.11 6.28 10.69
N ALA A 74 22.08 7.46 10.05
CA ALA A 74 22.80 7.71 8.80
C ALA A 74 24.31 7.42 8.87
N ALA A 75 24.92 7.57 10.06
CA ALA A 75 26.32 7.24 10.30
C ALA A 75 26.65 5.74 10.17
N SER A 76 25.64 4.88 10.18
CA SER A 76 25.78 3.42 10.08
C SER A 76 25.29 2.87 8.75
N TYR A 77 24.87 3.71 7.79
CA TYR A 77 24.33 3.22 6.51
C TYR A 77 25.32 2.34 5.73
N GLU A 78 26.59 2.70 5.73
CA GLU A 78 27.64 1.93 5.05
C GLU A 78 27.77 0.50 5.60
N ASP A 79 27.53 0.29 6.91
CA ASP A 79 27.58 -1.04 7.54
C ASP A 79 26.50 -2.01 7.02
N TYR A 80 25.49 -1.47 6.32
CA TYR A 80 24.35 -2.20 5.77
C TYR A 80 24.24 -2.09 4.24
N ASP A 81 25.30 -1.63 3.55
CA ASP A 81 25.28 -1.29 2.11
C ASP A 81 24.13 -0.32 1.72
N ILE A 82 23.70 0.54 2.64
CA ILE A 82 22.68 1.56 2.40
C ILE A 82 23.36 2.81 1.83
N PRO A 83 22.83 3.43 0.75
CA PRO A 83 23.41 4.66 0.19
C PRO A 83 23.45 5.80 1.21
N ALA A 84 24.53 6.59 1.21
CA ALA A 84 24.70 7.72 2.13
C ALA A 84 23.62 8.80 1.97
N GLU A 85 23.05 8.92 0.77
CA GLU A 85 21.95 9.82 0.43
C GLU A 85 20.56 9.32 0.86
N ALA A 86 20.46 8.13 1.47
CA ALA A 86 19.20 7.62 1.98
C ALA A 86 18.60 8.58 3.02
N LEU A 87 17.30 8.77 2.95
CA LEU A 87 16.57 9.78 3.73
C LEU A 87 16.11 9.23 5.07
N ALA A 88 15.91 7.93 5.14
CA ALA A 88 15.61 7.17 6.36
C ALA A 88 15.92 5.70 6.11
N ALA A 89 16.36 4.99 7.15
CA ALA A 89 16.48 3.55 7.13
C ALA A 89 16.04 2.93 8.46
N VAL A 90 15.52 1.70 8.36
CA VAL A 90 15.15 0.85 9.49
C VAL A 90 15.51 -0.59 9.16
N GLY A 91 15.68 -1.42 10.18
CA GLY A 91 15.91 -2.83 9.98
C GLY A 91 16.36 -3.51 11.25
N GLY A 92 16.73 -4.77 11.12
CA GLY A 92 17.27 -5.52 12.23
C GLY A 92 17.54 -6.97 11.87
N GLN A 93 18.36 -7.60 12.71
CA GLN A 93 18.73 -9.00 12.57
C GLN A 93 18.07 -9.85 13.65
N TRP A 94 17.63 -11.03 13.27
CA TRP A 94 17.08 -12.04 14.16
C TRP A 94 17.52 -13.44 13.70
N ALA A 95 18.18 -14.16 14.59
CA ALA A 95 18.60 -15.55 14.38
C ALA A 95 19.34 -15.78 13.04
N GLY A 96 20.34 -14.95 12.74
CA GLY A 96 21.16 -15.06 11.53
C GLY A 96 20.56 -14.43 10.28
N ALA A 97 19.27 -14.12 10.25
CA ALA A 97 18.61 -13.43 9.13
C ALA A 97 18.33 -11.96 9.46
N GLY A 98 18.61 -11.05 8.54
CA GLY A 98 18.35 -9.62 8.68
C GLY A 98 17.49 -9.08 7.54
N ASP A 99 16.59 -8.15 7.89
CA ASP A 99 15.76 -7.41 6.96
C ASP A 99 15.99 -5.91 7.14
N TYR A 100 16.17 -5.19 6.04
CA TYR A 100 16.52 -3.77 6.05
C TYR A 100 15.66 -3.02 5.03
N LEU A 101 15.25 -1.82 5.36
CA LEU A 101 14.49 -0.95 4.47
C LEU A 101 15.06 0.46 4.51
N TYR A 102 15.15 1.09 3.34
CA TYR A 102 15.51 2.50 3.24
C TYR A 102 14.67 3.21 2.18
N ALA A 103 14.67 4.54 2.27
CA ALA A 103 14.04 5.43 1.30
C ALA A 103 15.08 6.37 0.70
N VAL A 104 15.06 6.58 -0.61
CA VAL A 104 15.95 7.51 -1.33
C VAL A 104 15.13 8.42 -2.23
N ARG A 105 15.58 9.66 -2.43
CA ARG A 105 14.96 10.58 -3.39
C ARG A 105 15.61 10.35 -4.76
N GLU A 106 14.78 10.06 -5.74
CA GLU A 106 15.16 9.99 -7.14
C GLU A 106 14.35 11.05 -7.89
N ASP A 107 15.00 12.12 -8.37
CA ASP A 107 14.34 13.22 -9.05
C ASP A 107 13.11 13.78 -8.27
N SER A 108 11.91 13.51 -8.79
CA SER A 108 10.62 13.97 -8.26
C SER A 108 9.86 12.90 -7.48
N LEU A 109 10.47 11.76 -7.17
CA LEU A 109 9.86 10.67 -6.41
C LEU A 109 10.72 10.23 -5.22
N VAL A 110 10.11 9.46 -4.34
CA VAL A 110 10.83 8.70 -3.30
C VAL A 110 10.74 7.23 -3.65
N ALA A 111 11.87 6.57 -3.81
CA ALA A 111 11.94 5.12 -4.00
C ALA A 111 12.17 4.44 -2.65
N PHE A 112 11.52 3.29 -2.47
CA PHE A 112 11.67 2.45 -1.28
C PHE A 112 12.35 1.15 -1.66
N TYR A 113 13.31 0.74 -0.84
CA TYR A 113 14.06 -0.48 -1.02
C TYR A 113 13.90 -1.37 0.20
N GLN A 114 13.86 -2.68 -0.05
CA GLN A 114 13.97 -3.71 0.98
C GLN A 114 15.16 -4.58 0.63
N GLY A 115 15.98 -4.88 1.62
CA GLY A 115 17.05 -5.84 1.49
C GLY A 115 17.08 -6.87 2.60
N TRP A 116 17.84 -7.93 2.34
CA TRP A 116 17.98 -9.06 3.24
C TRP A 116 19.44 -9.54 3.30
N VAL A 117 19.76 -10.21 4.40
CA VAL A 117 20.99 -10.98 4.60
C VAL A 117 20.66 -12.24 5.39
N GLU A 118 21.27 -13.38 5.06
CA GLU A 118 21.05 -14.66 5.73
C GLU A 118 22.37 -15.34 6.10
N GLU A 119 22.43 -15.96 7.27
CA GLU A 119 23.56 -16.78 7.68
C GLU A 119 23.69 -18.00 6.73
N GLY A 120 24.76 -18.02 5.94
CA GLY A 120 25.03 -19.10 4.98
C GLY A 120 24.84 -18.73 3.50
N GLN A 121 24.54 -17.46 3.18
CA GLN A 121 24.63 -16.99 1.80
C GLN A 121 26.10 -16.98 1.30
N GLU A 122 26.31 -17.08 -0.02
CA GLU A 122 27.64 -17.22 -0.61
C GLU A 122 28.46 -15.92 -0.63
N ASP A 123 27.79 -14.76 -0.51
CA ASP A 123 28.39 -13.43 -0.50
C ASP A 123 28.11 -12.68 0.82
N ASP A 124 29.10 -11.98 1.37
CA ASP A 124 28.91 -11.24 2.64
C ASP A 124 28.23 -9.87 2.43
N THR A 125 27.30 -9.75 1.47
CA THR A 125 26.70 -8.47 1.04
C THR A 125 25.20 -8.41 1.27
N TYR A 126 24.66 -7.20 1.38
CA TYR A 126 23.22 -7.00 1.50
C TYR A 126 22.56 -6.96 0.12
N HIS A 127 21.48 -7.72 -0.05
CA HIS A 127 20.75 -7.79 -1.30
C HIS A 127 19.55 -6.86 -1.26
N TYR A 128 19.56 -5.75 -2.01
CA TYR A 128 18.45 -4.80 -2.05
C TYR A 128 17.62 -4.91 -3.33
N ARG A 129 16.31 -4.80 -3.19
CA ARG A 129 15.36 -4.61 -4.29
C ARG A 129 14.46 -3.40 -4.03
N ARG A 130 14.06 -2.72 -5.09
CA ARG A 130 13.01 -1.70 -5.03
C ARG A 130 11.68 -2.39 -4.74
N ILE A 131 10.91 -1.84 -3.80
CA ILE A 131 9.58 -2.35 -3.40
C ILE A 131 8.46 -1.34 -3.63
N GLY A 132 8.78 -0.16 -4.18
CA GLY A 132 7.79 0.82 -4.55
C GLY A 132 8.32 2.24 -4.57
N GLU A 133 7.39 3.16 -4.79
CA GLU A 133 7.67 4.58 -4.85
C GLU A 133 6.53 5.43 -4.29
N PHE A 134 6.85 6.66 -3.91
CA PHE A 134 5.89 7.73 -3.66
C PHE A 134 6.08 8.84 -4.68
N LYS A 135 5.04 9.10 -5.48
CA LYS A 135 5.04 10.09 -6.55
C LYS A 135 3.68 10.77 -6.63
N ASN A 136 3.67 12.09 -6.76
CA ASN A 136 2.45 12.90 -6.91
C ASN A 136 1.38 12.61 -5.82
N GLY A 137 1.81 12.48 -4.56
CA GLY A 137 0.89 12.24 -3.44
C GLY A 137 0.37 10.81 -3.32
N ARG A 138 0.92 9.85 -4.07
CA ARG A 138 0.46 8.46 -4.11
C ARG A 138 1.59 7.48 -3.95
N PHE A 139 1.35 6.43 -3.18
CA PHE A 139 2.21 5.25 -3.14
C PHE A 139 1.88 4.31 -4.29
N ASN A 140 2.91 3.75 -4.90
CA ASN A 140 2.83 2.65 -5.85
C ASN A 140 3.81 1.58 -5.38
N LEU A 141 3.31 0.53 -4.72
CA LEU A 141 4.14 -0.49 -4.08
C LEU A 141 4.06 -1.82 -4.81
N GLU A 142 5.20 -2.48 -4.91
CA GLU A 142 5.38 -3.84 -5.42
C GLU A 142 5.65 -4.77 -4.24
N LEU A 143 4.69 -4.87 -3.33
CA LEU A 143 4.83 -5.76 -2.17
C LEU A 143 4.50 -7.19 -2.56
N PRO A 144 5.27 -8.18 -2.08
CA PRO A 144 4.86 -9.58 -2.20
C PRO A 144 3.52 -9.76 -1.50
N ALA A 145 2.58 -10.40 -2.18
CA ALA A 145 1.25 -10.66 -1.63
C ALA A 145 1.35 -11.51 -0.37
N LYS A 146 0.59 -11.15 0.66
CA LYS A 146 0.49 -11.94 1.90
C LYS A 146 -0.83 -12.67 1.95
N LYS A 147 -0.89 -13.76 2.73
CA LYS A 147 -2.14 -14.53 2.91
C LYS A 147 -3.25 -13.64 3.49
N GLU A 148 -2.90 -12.71 4.37
CA GLU A 148 -3.82 -11.75 4.99
C GLU A 148 -4.49 -10.84 3.95
N ASP A 149 -3.80 -10.49 2.86
CA ASP A 149 -4.36 -9.65 1.79
C ASP A 149 -5.49 -10.37 1.05
N LEU A 150 -5.50 -11.72 1.11
CA LEU A 150 -6.46 -12.60 0.47
C LEU A 150 -7.64 -12.96 1.38
N VAL A 151 -7.56 -12.65 2.67
CA VAL A 151 -8.66 -12.86 3.63
C VAL A 151 -9.80 -11.89 3.34
N GLY A 152 -11.02 -12.40 3.31
CA GLY A 152 -12.23 -11.60 3.14
C GLY A 152 -13.37 -12.37 2.49
N THR A 153 -14.44 -11.65 2.20
CA THR A 153 -15.61 -12.18 1.50
C THR A 153 -15.56 -11.77 0.04
N TYR A 154 -15.65 -12.74 -0.86
CA TYR A 154 -15.74 -12.53 -2.29
C TYR A 154 -17.12 -12.93 -2.77
N ALA A 155 -17.70 -12.16 -3.68
CA ALA A 155 -19.04 -12.46 -4.15
C ALA A 155 -19.31 -12.11 -5.62
N LEU A 156 -20.31 -12.78 -6.18
CA LEU A 156 -20.93 -12.46 -7.45
C LEU A 156 -22.45 -12.46 -7.23
N SER A 157 -23.08 -11.29 -7.36
CA SER A 157 -24.53 -11.12 -7.18
C SER A 157 -25.25 -11.11 -8.52
N ARG A 158 -26.27 -11.98 -8.69
CA ARG A 158 -27.06 -12.02 -9.93
C ARG A 158 -28.50 -12.45 -9.66
N GLU A 159 -29.41 -12.08 -10.57
CA GLU A 159 -30.83 -12.49 -10.50
C GLU A 159 -31.00 -14.02 -10.61
N ASP A 160 -30.16 -14.69 -11.38
CA ASP A 160 -30.19 -16.14 -11.63
C ASP A 160 -29.41 -16.96 -10.58
N GLY A 161 -28.93 -16.31 -9.52
CA GLY A 161 -28.23 -16.94 -8.40
C GLY A 161 -26.92 -16.25 -8.08
N SER A 162 -26.62 -16.19 -6.80
CA SER A 162 -25.44 -15.54 -6.28
C SER A 162 -24.45 -16.54 -5.68
N HIS A 163 -23.18 -16.16 -5.74
CA HIS A 163 -22.05 -16.95 -5.29
C HIS A 163 -21.28 -16.16 -4.24
N ILE A 164 -20.87 -16.84 -3.17
CA ILE A 164 -20.08 -16.24 -2.09
C ILE A 164 -18.94 -17.20 -1.76
N LEU A 165 -17.75 -16.64 -1.60
CA LEU A 165 -16.57 -17.33 -1.08
C LEU A 165 -16.06 -16.56 0.13
N PHE A 166 -16.15 -17.15 1.31
CA PHE A 166 -15.46 -16.66 2.48
C PHE A 166 -14.05 -17.23 2.50
N VAL A 167 -13.04 -16.37 2.62
CA VAL A 167 -11.64 -16.77 2.78
C VAL A 167 -11.17 -16.27 4.14
N GLY A 168 -10.86 -17.20 5.04
CA GLY A 168 -10.32 -16.93 6.36
C GLY A 168 -8.87 -17.39 6.48
N LEU A 169 -8.18 -16.89 7.50
CA LEU A 169 -6.86 -17.39 7.90
C LEU A 169 -7.01 -18.08 9.27
N ARG A 170 -6.72 -19.38 9.32
CA ARG A 170 -6.64 -20.15 10.56
C ARG A 170 -5.19 -20.53 10.78
N GLU A 171 -4.59 -19.95 11.82
CA GLU A 171 -3.14 -20.00 12.06
C GLU A 171 -2.38 -19.43 10.86
N ASP A 172 -1.76 -20.28 10.04
CA ASP A 172 -1.09 -19.90 8.77
C ASP A 172 -1.73 -20.59 7.55
N THR A 173 -2.91 -21.20 7.70
CA THR A 173 -3.60 -21.87 6.60
C THR A 173 -4.79 -21.03 6.15
N LEU A 174 -4.81 -20.67 4.86
CA LEU A 174 -6.01 -20.09 4.26
C LEU A 174 -7.08 -21.18 4.17
N VAL A 175 -8.27 -20.87 4.65
CA VAL A 175 -9.44 -21.74 4.57
C VAL A 175 -10.52 -21.02 3.78
N ALA A 176 -11.24 -21.76 2.95
CA ALA A 176 -12.31 -21.22 2.15
C ALA A 176 -13.61 -21.98 2.39
N GLU A 177 -14.71 -21.24 2.40
CA GLU A 177 -16.08 -21.75 2.51
C GLU A 177 -16.89 -21.12 1.38
N TYR A 178 -17.50 -21.97 0.54
CA TYR A 178 -18.24 -21.56 -0.64
C TYR A 178 -19.74 -21.79 -0.47
N PHE A 179 -20.51 -20.78 -0.82
CA PHE A 179 -21.95 -20.74 -0.68
C PHE A 179 -22.59 -20.34 -1.99
N ARG A 180 -23.78 -20.88 -2.23
CA ARG A 180 -24.63 -20.51 -3.34
C ARG A 180 -26.02 -20.17 -2.80
N MET A 181 -26.63 -19.14 -3.35
CA MET A 181 -27.99 -18.76 -3.03
C MET A 181 -28.76 -18.36 -4.29
N ASP A 182 -30.08 -18.46 -4.21
CA ASP A 182 -30.96 -18.02 -5.28
C ASP A 182 -31.16 -16.50 -5.21
N GLY A 183 -31.23 -15.87 -6.39
CA GLY A 183 -31.45 -14.44 -6.50
C GLY A 183 -30.25 -13.57 -6.11
N ILE A 184 -30.51 -12.27 -6.01
CA ILE A 184 -29.53 -11.21 -5.74
C ILE A 184 -29.12 -11.27 -4.26
N LEU A 185 -27.83 -11.05 -4.00
CA LEU A 185 -27.31 -10.90 -2.63
C LEU A 185 -28.03 -9.79 -1.88
N PRO A 186 -28.41 -10.02 -0.61
CA PRO A 186 -28.87 -8.94 0.24
C PRO A 186 -27.74 -7.94 0.50
N PRO A 187 -28.07 -6.73 1.01
CA PRO A 187 -27.07 -5.79 1.47
C PRO A 187 -26.07 -6.43 2.44
N VAL A 188 -24.80 -6.00 2.39
CA VAL A 188 -23.67 -6.65 3.09
C VAL A 188 -23.89 -6.76 4.61
N ASN A 189 -24.54 -5.77 5.23
CA ASN A 189 -24.87 -5.80 6.65
C ASN A 189 -25.85 -6.92 7.04
N GLN A 190 -26.70 -7.37 6.11
CA GLN A 190 -27.59 -8.52 6.28
C GLN A 190 -26.91 -9.82 5.85
N LEU A 191 -25.94 -9.74 4.94
CA LEU A 191 -25.19 -10.90 4.45
C LEU A 191 -24.53 -11.64 5.61
N ASN A 192 -23.84 -10.95 6.52
CA ASN A 192 -23.18 -11.59 7.66
C ASN A 192 -24.16 -12.39 8.54
N LEU A 193 -25.37 -11.87 8.77
CA LEU A 193 -26.40 -12.57 9.53
C LEU A 193 -26.92 -13.79 8.78
N LEU A 194 -27.18 -13.65 7.47
CA LEU A 194 -27.64 -14.75 6.63
C LEU A 194 -26.64 -15.91 6.66
N MET A 195 -25.34 -15.60 6.53
CA MET A 195 -24.26 -16.59 6.49
C MET A 195 -24.15 -17.40 7.79
N THR A 196 -24.51 -16.84 8.97
CA THR A 196 -24.48 -17.62 10.23
C THR A 196 -25.49 -18.78 10.26
N SER A 197 -26.51 -18.74 9.41
CA SER A 197 -27.56 -19.76 9.34
C SER A 197 -27.40 -20.71 8.14
N MET A 198 -26.40 -20.48 7.29
CA MET A 198 -26.16 -21.26 6.09
C MET A 198 -25.03 -22.26 6.33
N GLU A 199 -25.20 -23.48 5.79
CA GLU A 199 -24.08 -24.42 5.69
C GLU A 199 -23.34 -24.19 4.36
N PRO A 200 -21.99 -24.21 4.38
CA PRO A 200 -21.22 -24.11 3.15
C PRO A 200 -21.50 -25.32 2.27
N GLN A 201 -21.68 -25.09 0.97
CA GLN A 201 -21.82 -26.16 0.00
C GLN A 201 -20.50 -26.95 -0.10
N GLU A 202 -19.38 -26.22 -0.07
CA GLU A 202 -18.03 -26.78 -0.12
C GLU A 202 -17.12 -25.97 0.81
N ALA A 203 -16.17 -26.64 1.45
CA ALA A 203 -15.18 -26.01 2.29
C ALA A 203 -13.83 -26.74 2.21
N GLY A 204 -12.74 -26.03 2.45
CA GLY A 204 -11.42 -26.63 2.53
C GLY A 204 -10.28 -25.63 2.66
N SER A 205 -9.08 -26.16 2.91
CA SER A 205 -7.86 -25.38 2.93
C SER A 205 -7.42 -25.03 1.51
N LEU A 206 -6.85 -23.84 1.34
CA LEU A 206 -6.25 -23.36 0.11
C LEU A 206 -4.73 -23.57 0.16
N ASP A 207 -4.21 -24.44 -0.70
CA ASP A 207 -2.79 -24.53 -0.97
C ASP A 207 -2.43 -23.49 -2.05
N ILE A 208 -1.80 -22.40 -1.63
CA ILE A 208 -1.58 -21.20 -2.44
C ILE A 208 -0.11 -20.92 -2.71
N SER A 209 0.18 -20.57 -3.97
CA SER A 209 1.44 -19.95 -4.37
C SER A 209 1.30 -18.42 -4.30
N LEU A 210 1.95 -17.76 -3.33
CA LEU A 210 1.89 -16.30 -3.18
C LEU A 210 2.54 -15.53 -4.34
N SER A 211 3.45 -16.16 -5.10
CA SER A 211 4.08 -15.55 -6.27
C SER A 211 3.17 -15.52 -7.49
N SER A 212 2.32 -16.53 -7.67
CA SER A 212 1.41 -16.63 -8.84
C SER A 212 -0.05 -16.34 -8.49
N LEU A 213 -0.36 -16.30 -7.19
CA LEU A 213 -1.69 -16.22 -6.60
C LEU A 213 -2.63 -17.36 -7.02
N ASN A 214 -2.09 -18.44 -7.60
CA ASN A 214 -2.84 -19.65 -7.91
C ASN A 214 -2.98 -20.50 -6.66
N PHE A 215 -4.12 -21.17 -6.52
CA PHE A 215 -4.36 -22.12 -5.45
C PHE A 215 -5.02 -23.41 -5.93
N THR A 216 -4.87 -24.45 -5.11
CA THR A 216 -5.63 -25.69 -5.21
C THR A 216 -6.33 -26.00 -3.89
N SER A 217 -7.49 -26.65 -3.95
CA SER A 217 -8.30 -26.98 -2.77
C SER A 217 -9.33 -28.06 -3.11
N SER A 218 -10.09 -28.50 -2.11
CA SER A 218 -11.30 -29.31 -2.32
C SER A 218 -12.37 -28.59 -3.15
N LEU A 219 -12.35 -27.25 -3.19
CA LEU A 219 -13.24 -26.43 -4.02
C LEU A 219 -12.82 -26.40 -5.50
N GLY A 220 -11.68 -27.04 -5.82
CA GLY A 220 -11.01 -27.00 -7.12
C GLY A 220 -9.84 -26.04 -7.15
N ARG A 221 -9.43 -25.69 -8.38
CA ARG A 221 -8.34 -24.78 -8.69
C ARG A 221 -8.87 -23.37 -8.86
N GLY A 222 -8.07 -22.41 -8.43
CA GLY A 222 -8.41 -21.00 -8.58
C GLY A 222 -7.22 -20.08 -8.59
N LYS A 223 -7.51 -18.79 -8.70
CA LYS A 223 -6.52 -17.72 -8.70
C LYS A 223 -7.08 -16.46 -8.06
N PHE A 224 -6.30 -15.83 -7.18
CA PHE A 224 -6.57 -14.46 -6.76
C PHE A 224 -6.02 -13.47 -7.78
N VAL A 225 -6.77 -12.41 -8.05
CA VAL A 225 -6.41 -11.34 -8.96
C VAL A 225 -6.48 -10.04 -8.18
N GLN A 226 -5.41 -9.26 -8.24
CA GLN A 226 -5.44 -7.87 -7.81
C GLN A 226 -5.50 -6.99 -9.05
N ASP A 227 -6.46 -6.09 -9.09
CA ASP A 227 -6.60 -5.09 -10.14
C ASP A 227 -6.82 -3.70 -9.53
N PRO A 228 -6.75 -2.60 -10.32
CA PRO A 228 -6.93 -1.26 -9.79
C PRO A 228 -8.30 -0.98 -9.16
N LYS A 229 -9.31 -1.83 -9.40
CA LYS A 229 -10.67 -1.70 -8.87
C LYS A 229 -10.87 -2.50 -7.59
N GLY A 230 -9.98 -3.45 -7.29
CA GLY A 230 -10.01 -4.23 -6.07
C GLY A 230 -9.35 -5.60 -6.21
N ALA A 231 -9.67 -6.49 -5.28
CA ALA A 231 -9.25 -7.88 -5.33
C ALA A 231 -10.41 -8.75 -5.81
N ALA A 232 -10.09 -9.81 -6.55
CA ALA A 232 -11.04 -10.79 -7.03
C ALA A 232 -10.48 -12.21 -6.86
N VAL A 233 -11.38 -13.18 -6.97
CA VAL A 233 -11.04 -14.60 -7.04
C VAL A 233 -11.69 -15.22 -8.26
N LEU A 234 -10.93 -16.08 -8.95
CA LEU A 234 -11.37 -16.89 -10.08
C LEU A 234 -11.38 -18.35 -9.63
N LEU A 235 -12.52 -19.02 -9.71
CA LEU A 235 -12.63 -20.47 -9.58
C LEU A 235 -12.64 -21.08 -10.98
N LEU A 236 -11.56 -21.76 -11.36
CA LEU A 236 -11.33 -22.23 -12.73
C LEU A 236 -12.21 -23.44 -13.08
N ASP A 237 -12.50 -24.28 -12.08
CA ASP A 237 -13.30 -25.49 -12.25
C ASP A 237 -14.81 -25.23 -12.08
N LYS A 238 -15.20 -24.00 -11.71
CA LYS A 238 -16.61 -23.57 -11.66
C LYS A 238 -16.88 -22.59 -12.80
N GLN A 239 -18.01 -22.74 -13.47
CA GLN A 239 -18.32 -21.96 -14.66
C GLN A 239 -19.67 -21.25 -14.51
N VAL A 240 -19.72 -19.98 -14.89
CA VAL A 240 -20.94 -19.19 -15.04
C VAL A 240 -20.96 -18.65 -16.47
N GLN A 241 -22.00 -18.99 -17.24
CA GLN A 241 -22.13 -18.62 -18.65
C GLN A 241 -20.91 -19.01 -19.52
N GLY A 242 -20.30 -20.17 -19.22
CA GLY A 242 -19.14 -20.69 -19.97
C GLY A 242 -17.83 -19.97 -19.70
N GLN A 243 -17.76 -19.15 -18.65
CA GLN A 243 -16.54 -18.52 -18.16
C GLN A 243 -16.24 -18.96 -16.72
N PRO A 244 -14.96 -19.03 -16.31
CA PRO A 244 -14.59 -19.25 -14.92
C PRO A 244 -15.36 -18.32 -13.98
N LEU A 245 -15.87 -18.86 -12.88
CA LEU A 245 -16.59 -18.07 -11.88
C LEU A 245 -15.66 -17.03 -11.28
N ARG A 246 -15.93 -15.75 -11.56
CA ARG A 246 -15.24 -14.61 -10.99
C ARG A 246 -16.09 -13.97 -9.89
N MET A 247 -15.49 -13.75 -8.73
CA MET A 247 -16.11 -13.10 -7.59
C MET A 247 -15.23 -11.94 -7.11
N GLU A 248 -15.84 -10.79 -6.84
CA GLU A 248 -15.14 -9.58 -6.40
C GLU A 248 -15.12 -9.50 -4.87
N LYS A 249 -14.03 -9.01 -4.29
CA LYS A 249 -13.91 -8.83 -2.84
C LYS A 249 -14.83 -7.71 -2.40
N ILE A 250 -15.70 -7.98 -1.44
CA ILE A 250 -16.57 -6.97 -0.82
C ILE A 250 -15.74 -6.13 0.15
N LEU A 251 -15.73 -4.80 -0.02
CA LEU A 251 -14.93 -3.89 0.80
C LEU A 251 -15.73 -3.37 2.00
N SER A 252 -15.03 -3.02 3.09
CA SER A 252 -15.63 -2.45 4.29
C SER A 252 -16.31 -1.09 4.08
N GLU A 253 -16.02 -0.39 2.99
CA GLU A 253 -16.59 0.92 2.67
C GLU A 253 -17.96 0.83 1.98
N ASP A 254 -18.28 -0.35 1.41
CA ASP A 254 -19.62 -0.70 0.90
C ASP A 254 -20.66 -0.83 2.04
N TYR A 255 -20.24 -0.60 3.29
CA TYR A 255 -21.04 -0.64 4.52
C TYR A 255 -21.72 0.71 4.82
N SER A 256 -21.43 1.74 4.03
CA SER A 256 -22.01 3.07 4.21
C SER A 256 -23.42 3.10 3.63
N ILE A 257 -24.44 3.13 4.49
CA ILE A 257 -25.78 3.57 4.08
C ILE A 257 -25.62 5.01 3.55
N PRO A 258 -26.16 5.36 2.36
CA PRO A 258 -26.23 6.75 1.95
C PRO A 258 -26.92 7.53 3.07
N VAL A 259 -26.23 8.53 3.63
CA VAL A 259 -26.87 9.48 4.53
C VAL A 259 -27.79 10.30 3.62
N GLU A 260 -29.10 10.02 3.67
CA GLU A 260 -30.14 10.90 3.12
C GLU A 260 -30.14 12.25 3.86
#